data_AF-A0AAN6S035-F1
#
_entry.id   AF-A0AAN6S035-F1
#
_cell.length_a   1.000
_cell.length_b   1.000
_cell.length_c   1.000
_cell.angle_alpha   90.00
_cell.angle_beta   90.00
_cell.angle_gamma   90.00
#
_symmetry.space_group_name_H-M   'P 1'
#
loop_
_entity.id
_entity.type
_entity.pdbx_description
1 polymer ?
#
loop_
_entity_poly.entity_id
_entity_poly.type
_entity_poly.pdbx_seq_one_letter_code
_entity_poly.pdbx_strand_id
1 'polypeptide(L)'
;MAFKLHIPPCISNPTHPLHPPPLEKPLRIQIEGHHTNPSSLVFPQPAGPEIAKLAYQILYGRDVCLELANDMVMRDKYLGWVTDATPYRHIDYYSVTFDHLVPADDPDPDVLQINIIELETDDGPFTYGEAYANEYLLFTVDPADYKGEKVLAVLRCC
;
A
#
# COMPACT_ATOMS: atom_id res chain seq x y z
N MET A 1 17.76 2.88 -10.33
CA MET A 1 17.04 1.62 -10.59
C MET A 1 15.73 1.69 -9.81
N ALA A 2 14.63 1.15 -10.31
CA ALA A 2 13.37 1.12 -9.56
C ALA A 2 13.38 -0.09 -8.61
N PHE A 3 13.05 0.13 -7.33
CA PHE A 3 12.92 -0.95 -6.36
C PHE A 3 11.73 -1.85 -6.69
N LYS A 4 11.82 -3.15 -6.36
CA LYS A 4 10.69 -4.07 -6.48
C LYS A 4 9.71 -3.84 -5.32
N LEU A 5 8.42 -3.81 -5.59
CA LEU A 5 7.42 -3.89 -4.52
C LEU A 5 7.35 -5.35 -4.01
N HIS A 6 7.40 -5.56 -2.71
CA HIS A 6 7.32 -6.89 -2.10
C HIS A 6 6.15 -6.94 -1.12
N ILE A 7 5.15 -7.77 -1.45
CA ILE A 7 4.00 -8.06 -0.59
C ILE A 7 4.18 -9.48 -0.03
N PRO A 8 4.53 -9.66 1.25
CA PRO A 8 4.67 -10.99 1.83
C PRO A 8 3.30 -11.69 1.91
N PRO A 9 3.27 -13.04 1.87
CA PRO A 9 2.04 -13.80 2.09
C PRO A 9 1.51 -13.56 3.51
N CYS A 10 0.21 -13.79 3.71
CA CYS A 10 -0.39 -13.66 5.02
C CYS A 10 0.16 -14.72 6.00
N ILE A 11 0.62 -14.25 7.16
CA ILE A 11 1.23 -15.10 8.20
C ILE A 11 0.20 -15.74 9.14
N SER A 12 -1.05 -15.27 9.11
CA SER A 12 -2.13 -15.84 9.93
C SER A 12 -2.39 -17.31 9.58
N ASN A 13 -2.67 -18.12 10.59
CA ASN A 13 -3.08 -19.51 10.44
C ASN A 13 -4.40 -19.76 11.21
N PRO A 14 -5.54 -19.95 10.52
CA PRO A 14 -5.68 -20.00 9.07
C PRO A 14 -5.47 -18.64 8.40
N THR A 15 -5.09 -18.66 7.12
CA THR A 15 -4.90 -17.46 6.30
C THR A 15 -6.19 -16.64 6.24
N HIS A 16 -6.07 -15.31 6.32
CA HIS A 16 -7.24 -14.44 6.21
C HIS A 16 -7.89 -14.62 4.82
N PRO A 17 -9.22 -14.76 4.71
CA PRO A 17 -9.89 -15.02 3.43
C PRO A 17 -9.66 -13.97 2.32
N LEU A 18 -9.16 -12.79 2.69
CA LEU A 18 -8.85 -11.70 1.77
C LEU A 18 -7.37 -11.63 1.37
N HIS A 19 -6.48 -12.50 1.88
CA HIS A 19 -5.03 -12.28 1.80
C HIS A 19 -4.26 -13.52 1.28
N PRO A 20 -3.71 -13.49 0.05
CA PRO A 20 -4.07 -12.58 -1.04
C PRO A 20 -5.51 -12.86 -1.50
N PRO A 21 -6.23 -11.86 -2.02
CA PRO A 21 -7.63 -12.04 -2.41
C PRO A 21 -7.71 -12.95 -3.66
N PRO A 22 -8.76 -13.79 -3.78
CA PRO A 22 -9.05 -14.49 -5.02
C PRO A 22 -9.27 -13.50 -6.17
N LEU A 23 -8.88 -13.89 -7.40
CA LEU A 23 -9.03 -13.05 -8.60
C LEU A 23 -10.50 -12.73 -8.92
N GLU A 24 -11.43 -13.57 -8.52
CA GLU A 24 -12.85 -13.37 -8.80
C GLU A 24 -13.53 -12.51 -7.75
N LYS A 25 -12.83 -12.12 -6.68
CA LYS A 25 -13.41 -11.39 -5.57
C LYS A 25 -13.43 -9.88 -5.85
N PRO A 26 -14.62 -9.24 -5.89
CA PRO A 26 -14.72 -7.78 -5.90
C PRO A 26 -14.08 -7.21 -4.64
N LEU A 27 -13.17 -6.25 -4.81
CA LEU A 27 -12.40 -5.69 -3.72
C LEU A 27 -11.91 -4.28 -4.05
N ARG A 28 -11.98 -3.38 -3.07
CA ARG A 28 -11.29 -2.10 -3.09
C ARG A 28 -9.91 -2.25 -2.46
N ILE A 29 -8.87 -1.87 -3.17
CA ILE A 29 -7.49 -1.94 -2.70
C ILE A 29 -7.05 -0.53 -2.33
N GLN A 30 -6.65 -0.34 -1.08
CA GLN A 30 -6.12 0.92 -0.56
C GLN A 30 -4.66 0.72 -0.16
N ILE A 31 -3.76 1.41 -0.84
CA ILE A 31 -2.32 1.39 -0.57
C ILE A 31 -1.97 2.69 0.11
N GLU A 32 -1.30 2.61 1.25
CA GLU A 32 -0.86 3.76 2.03
C GLU A 32 0.63 3.65 2.28
N GLY A 33 1.38 4.72 2.07
CA GLY A 33 2.80 4.76 2.41
C GLY A 33 3.13 6.04 3.12
N HIS A 34 4.16 6.01 3.96
CA HIS A 34 4.58 7.20 4.67
C HIS A 34 5.28 8.21 3.74
N HIS A 35 5.16 9.51 4.01
CA HIS A 35 5.95 10.52 3.31
C HIS A 35 6.55 11.56 4.27
N THR A 36 7.83 11.86 4.10
CA THR A 36 8.61 12.71 5.01
C THR A 36 8.40 14.21 4.79
N ASN A 37 7.93 14.65 3.61
CA ASN A 37 7.61 16.05 3.34
C ASN A 37 6.32 16.22 2.51
N PRO A 38 5.16 16.42 3.15
CA PRO A 38 3.88 16.59 2.45
C PRO A 38 3.79 17.89 1.64
N SER A 39 4.54 18.93 2.02
CA SER A 39 4.46 20.26 1.41
C SER A 39 5.06 20.36 0.00
N SER A 40 5.88 19.39 -0.39
CA SER A 40 6.53 19.32 -1.71
C SER A 40 5.80 18.41 -2.70
N LEU A 41 4.69 17.79 -2.33
CA LEU A 41 4.01 16.80 -3.16
C LEU A 41 3.11 17.47 -4.21
N VAL A 42 3.32 17.10 -5.47
CA VAL A 42 2.43 17.49 -6.59
C VAL A 42 1.35 16.43 -6.75
N PHE A 43 0.09 16.88 -6.75
CA PHE A 43 -1.08 16.02 -6.91
C PHE A 43 -1.72 16.16 -8.31
N PRO A 44 -2.20 15.05 -8.91
CA PRO A 44 -2.07 13.68 -8.43
C PRO A 44 -0.62 13.17 -8.47
N GLN A 45 -0.23 12.31 -7.52
CA GLN A 45 1.13 11.77 -7.52
C GLN A 45 1.40 10.99 -8.82
N PRO A 46 2.47 11.32 -9.57
CA PRO A 46 2.80 10.64 -10.82
C PRO A 46 3.07 9.14 -10.62
N ALA A 47 3.68 8.76 -9.48
CA ALA A 47 4.00 7.37 -9.16
C ALA A 47 2.78 6.53 -8.73
N GLY A 48 1.64 7.17 -8.39
CA GLY A 48 0.49 6.47 -7.83
C GLY A 48 -0.06 5.35 -8.71
N PRO A 49 -0.34 5.56 -10.01
CA PRO A 49 -0.81 4.52 -10.92
C PRO A 49 0.18 3.36 -11.08
N GLU A 50 1.49 3.66 -11.07
CA GLU A 50 2.53 2.64 -11.21
C GLU A 50 2.57 1.74 -9.97
N ILE A 51 2.48 2.31 -8.77
CA ILE A 51 2.37 1.54 -7.52
C ILE A 51 1.11 0.67 -7.53
N ALA A 52 -0.03 1.24 -7.93
CA ALA A 52 -1.28 0.48 -8.00
C ALA A 52 -1.19 -0.70 -8.99
N LYS A 53 -0.57 -0.49 -10.15
CA LYS A 53 -0.37 -1.54 -11.15
C LYS A 53 0.58 -2.63 -10.66
N LEU A 54 1.67 -2.27 -9.99
CA LEU A 54 2.61 -3.23 -9.39
C LEU A 54 1.93 -4.05 -8.30
N ALA A 55 1.16 -3.42 -7.42
CA ALA A 55 0.39 -4.11 -6.39
C ALA A 55 -0.63 -5.07 -7.01
N TYR A 56 -1.37 -4.64 -8.04
CA TYR A 56 -2.29 -5.52 -8.78
C TYR A 56 -1.58 -6.77 -9.31
N GLN A 57 -0.45 -6.59 -10.00
CA GLN A 57 0.32 -7.69 -10.57
C GLN A 57 0.81 -8.68 -9.50
N ILE A 58 1.23 -8.18 -8.34
CA ILE A 58 1.70 -9.03 -7.24
C ILE A 58 0.55 -9.77 -6.57
N LEU A 59 -0.60 -9.11 -6.34
CA LEU A 59 -1.76 -9.71 -5.70
C LEU A 59 -2.39 -10.81 -6.57
N TYR A 60 -2.53 -10.56 -7.87
CA TYR A 60 -3.28 -11.42 -8.78
C TYR A 60 -2.42 -12.24 -9.73
N GLY A 61 -1.10 -12.04 -9.74
CA GLY A 61 -0.16 -12.77 -10.58
C GLY A 61 -0.31 -12.53 -12.09
N ARG A 62 -0.97 -11.43 -12.50
CA ARG A 62 -1.23 -11.10 -13.90
C ARG A 62 -1.29 -9.60 -14.16
N ASP A 63 -1.17 -9.22 -15.43
CA ASP A 63 -1.43 -7.87 -15.90
C ASP A 63 -2.92 -7.53 -15.91
N VAL A 64 -3.22 -6.23 -15.83
CA VAL A 64 -4.58 -5.67 -15.99
C VAL A 64 -5.11 -6.01 -17.39
N CYS A 65 -6.27 -6.65 -17.44
CA CYS A 65 -6.98 -6.97 -18.66
C CYS A 65 -7.92 -5.83 -19.04
N LEU A 66 -7.59 -5.10 -20.10
CA LEU A 66 -8.39 -3.97 -20.58
C LEU A 66 -9.76 -4.39 -21.16
N GLU A 67 -9.92 -5.66 -21.52
CA GLU A 67 -11.19 -6.22 -22.03
C GLU A 67 -12.16 -6.57 -20.90
N LEU A 68 -11.65 -6.77 -19.68
CA LEU A 68 -12.48 -7.08 -18.53
C LEU A 68 -12.95 -5.79 -17.88
N ALA A 69 -14.26 -5.55 -17.94
CA ALA A 69 -14.86 -4.39 -17.28
C ALA A 69 -14.54 -4.41 -15.78
N ASN A 70 -14.16 -3.25 -15.25
CA ASN A 70 -13.79 -3.04 -13.85
C ASN A 70 -12.60 -3.87 -13.35
N ASP A 71 -11.72 -4.38 -14.23
CA ASP A 71 -10.58 -5.19 -13.77
C ASP A 71 -9.62 -4.40 -12.87
N MET A 72 -9.37 -3.13 -13.20
CA MET A 72 -8.67 -2.22 -12.32
C MET A 72 -9.16 -0.79 -12.59
N VAL A 73 -9.91 -0.22 -11.64
CA VAL A 73 -10.46 1.13 -11.74
C VAL A 73 -9.82 2.01 -10.69
N MET A 74 -9.00 2.97 -11.12
CA MET A 74 -8.47 3.99 -10.22
C MET A 74 -9.61 4.80 -9.61
N ARG A 75 -9.62 4.93 -8.28
CA ARG A 75 -10.62 5.74 -7.55
C ARG A 75 -10.01 7.04 -7.10
N ASP A 76 -9.10 6.96 -6.15
CA ASP A 76 -8.58 8.12 -5.45
C ASP A 76 -7.06 8.07 -5.32
N LYS A 77 -6.47 9.26 -5.29
CA LYS A 77 -5.09 9.49 -4.91
C LYS A 77 -5.12 10.61 -3.89
N TYR A 78 -4.83 10.30 -2.63
CA TYR A 78 -5.06 11.23 -1.53
C TYR A 78 -3.81 11.40 -0.66
N LEU A 79 -3.75 12.52 0.07
CA LEU A 79 -2.82 12.72 1.20
C LEU A 79 -3.62 12.63 2.48
N GLY A 80 -3.36 11.59 3.28
CA GLY A 80 -3.96 11.46 4.60
C GLY A 80 -3.40 12.52 5.55
N TRP A 81 -4.24 13.42 6.05
CA TRP A 81 -3.86 14.39 7.08
C TRP A 81 -4.04 13.77 8.46
N VAL A 82 -2.97 13.70 9.26
CA VAL A 82 -3.06 13.32 10.67
C VAL A 82 -3.44 14.58 11.45
N THR A 83 -4.59 14.57 12.11
CA THR A 83 -5.11 15.68 12.90
C THR A 83 -4.69 15.55 14.36
N ASP A 84 -3.39 15.63 14.66
CA ASP A 84 -2.95 15.72 16.07
C ASP A 84 -2.11 16.99 16.32
N ALA A 85 -2.78 17.92 17.01
CA ALA A 85 -2.33 19.15 17.67
C ALA A 85 -1.71 20.28 16.84
N THR A 86 -2.12 21.51 17.16
CA THR A 86 -1.55 22.75 16.64
C THR A 86 -0.21 23.10 17.30
N PRO A 87 0.78 23.64 16.55
CA PRO A 87 0.72 23.87 15.11
C PRO A 87 0.78 22.53 14.36
N TYR A 88 -0.12 22.38 13.38
CA TYR A 88 -0.21 21.20 12.53
C TYR A 88 1.16 20.93 11.90
N ARG A 89 1.86 19.90 12.37
CA ARG A 89 3.22 19.62 11.90
C ARG A 89 3.35 18.36 11.07
N HIS A 90 2.35 17.47 11.04
CA HIS A 90 2.55 16.11 10.53
C HIS A 90 1.34 15.65 9.69
N ILE A 91 1.60 15.30 8.42
CA ILE A 91 0.68 14.68 7.44
C ILE A 91 1.57 13.68 6.74
N ASP A 92 1.55 12.44 7.21
CA ASP A 92 2.65 11.53 6.91
C ASP A 92 2.26 10.42 5.96
N TYR A 93 1.15 10.52 5.20
CA TYR A 93 0.73 9.42 4.32
C TYR A 93 0.31 9.87 2.92
N TYR A 94 0.84 9.21 1.89
CA TYR A 94 0.22 9.16 0.58
C TYR A 94 -0.63 7.91 0.46
N SER A 95 -1.77 8.01 -0.22
CA SER A 95 -2.61 6.87 -0.50
C SER A 95 -3.02 6.80 -1.96
N VAL A 96 -3.14 5.57 -2.43
CA VAL A 96 -3.64 5.23 -3.76
C VAL A 96 -4.71 4.16 -3.60
N THR A 97 -5.87 4.42 -4.17
CA THR A 97 -7.02 3.51 -4.11
C THR A 97 -7.44 3.10 -5.52
N PHE A 98 -7.63 1.81 -5.73
CA PHE A 98 -8.23 1.26 -6.93
C PHE A 98 -9.21 0.14 -6.59
N ASP A 99 -10.20 -0.05 -7.46
CA ASP A 99 -11.15 -1.14 -7.36
C ASP A 99 -10.80 -2.26 -8.33
N HIS A 100 -10.99 -3.50 -7.89
CA HIS A 100 -10.98 -4.70 -8.71
C HIS A 100 -12.37 -5.33 -8.68
N LEU A 101 -13.03 -5.43 -9.83
CA LEU A 101 -14.37 -6.00 -10.04
C LEU A 101 -15.51 -5.40 -9.19
N VAL A 102 -15.25 -4.30 -8.46
CA VAL A 102 -16.26 -3.62 -7.65
C VAL A 102 -17.30 -2.94 -8.57
N PRO A 103 -18.61 -3.20 -8.37
CA PRO A 103 -19.66 -2.48 -9.08
C PRO A 103 -19.57 -0.96 -8.84
N ALA A 104 -19.87 -0.16 -9.86
CA ALA A 104 -19.74 1.29 -9.77
C ALA A 104 -20.74 1.93 -8.77
N ASP A 105 -21.83 1.24 -8.47
CA ASP A 105 -22.93 1.63 -7.59
C ASP A 105 -22.85 0.98 -6.20
N ASP A 106 -21.80 0.21 -5.91
CA ASP A 106 -21.59 -0.38 -4.58
C ASP A 106 -21.18 0.70 -3.56
N PRO A 107 -22.02 1.00 -2.55
CA PRO A 107 -21.72 2.04 -1.58
C PRO A 107 -20.71 1.59 -0.50
N ASP A 108 -20.49 0.29 -0.32
CA ASP A 108 -19.70 -0.28 0.78
C ASP A 108 -18.96 -1.55 0.35
N PRO A 109 -17.98 -1.43 -0.57
CA PRO A 109 -17.22 -2.58 -1.02
C PRO A 109 -16.26 -3.09 0.05
N ASP A 110 -16.00 -4.41 0.06
CA ASP A 110 -14.92 -5.00 0.85
C ASP A 110 -13.58 -4.29 0.53
N VAL A 111 -12.79 -3.97 1.57
CA VAL A 111 -11.52 -3.24 1.42
C VAL A 111 -10.34 -4.11 1.85
N LEU A 112 -9.32 -4.18 0.99
CA LEU A 112 -7.98 -4.65 1.33
C LEU A 112 -7.05 -3.46 1.49
N GLN A 113 -6.45 -3.34 2.68
CA GLN A 113 -5.53 -2.27 2.99
C GLN A 113 -4.08 -2.76 3.04
N ILE A 114 -3.20 -2.03 2.36
CA ILE A 114 -1.77 -2.33 2.22
C ILE A 114 -0.98 -1.13 2.72
N ASN A 115 -0.08 -1.36 3.67
CA ASN A 115 0.83 -0.35 4.18
C ASN A 115 2.23 -0.54 3.59
N ILE A 116 2.78 0.47 2.93
CA ILE A 116 4.17 0.55 2.51
C ILE A 116 5.00 1.01 3.70
N ILE A 117 6.02 0.23 4.05
CA ILE A 117 6.98 0.53 5.10
C ILE A 117 8.34 0.74 4.46
N GLU A 118 8.85 1.96 4.52
CA GLU A 118 10.18 2.32 4.03
C GLU A 118 11.23 1.95 5.07
N LEU A 119 12.09 0.98 4.74
CA LEU A 119 13.10 0.44 5.67
C LEU A 119 14.48 1.10 5.51
N GLU A 120 14.67 1.92 4.46
CA GLU A 120 15.97 2.49 4.05
C GLU A 120 16.11 4.00 4.31
N THR A 121 15.14 4.66 4.94
CA THR A 121 15.19 6.11 5.17
C THR A 121 16.25 6.46 6.22
N ASP A 122 17.39 6.98 5.75
CA ASP A 122 18.53 7.42 6.57
C ASP A 122 18.31 8.80 7.23
N ASP A 123 17.26 9.54 6.86
CA ASP A 123 16.92 10.86 7.39
C ASP A 123 15.40 11.12 7.55
N GLY A 124 15.04 11.97 8.52
CA GLY A 124 13.65 12.36 8.82
C GLY A 124 13.07 11.73 10.11
N PRO A 125 11.88 12.19 10.55
CA PRO A 125 11.22 11.74 11.79
C PRO A 125 10.80 10.25 11.77
N PHE A 126 10.87 9.60 10.61
CA PHE A 126 10.49 8.20 10.38
C PHE A 126 11.67 7.32 9.95
N THR A 127 12.90 7.67 10.37
CA THR A 127 14.14 6.85 10.32
C THR A 127 14.04 5.51 11.07
N TYR A 128 12.83 5.09 11.41
CA TYR A 128 12.50 3.99 12.29
C TYR A 128 11.63 2.95 11.57
N GLY A 129 11.63 2.88 10.24
CA GLY A 129 10.85 1.89 9.50
C GLY A 129 11.08 0.46 9.99
N GLU A 130 12.33 0.12 10.32
CA GLU A 130 12.68 -1.15 10.99
C GLU A 130 12.02 -1.29 12.36
N ALA A 131 12.13 -0.29 13.22
CA ALA A 131 11.56 -0.34 14.57
C ALA A 131 10.03 -0.41 14.52
N TYR A 132 9.40 0.35 13.62
CA TYR A 132 7.96 0.29 13.36
C TYR A 132 7.57 -1.11 12.85
N ALA A 133 8.28 -1.66 11.87
CA ALA A 133 8.00 -2.99 11.37
C ALA A 133 8.09 -4.04 12.50
N ASN A 134 9.16 -4.03 13.29
CA ASN A 134 9.38 -4.99 14.36
C ASN A 134 8.48 -4.77 15.60
N GLU A 135 7.91 -3.59 15.78
CA GLU A 135 6.94 -3.29 16.85
C GLU A 135 5.52 -3.69 16.47
N TYR A 136 5.11 -3.45 15.22
CA TYR A 136 3.71 -3.55 14.80
C TYR A 136 3.38 -4.75 13.90
N LEU A 137 4.37 -5.36 13.24
CA LEU A 137 4.13 -6.54 12.39
C LEU A 137 4.23 -7.84 13.19
N LEU A 138 3.49 -8.86 12.75
CA LEU A 138 3.53 -10.18 13.39
C LEU A 138 4.75 -11.02 12.97
N PHE A 139 5.65 -10.46 12.17
CA PHE A 139 6.88 -11.10 11.73
C PHE A 139 8.07 -10.16 11.80
N THR A 140 9.25 -10.73 12.03
CA THR A 140 10.50 -9.98 12.07
C THR A 140 10.91 -9.57 10.66
N VAL A 141 11.36 -8.32 10.53
CA VAL A 141 11.88 -7.75 9.29
C VAL A 141 13.35 -7.41 9.48
N ASP A 142 14.21 -7.98 8.64
CA ASP A 142 15.62 -7.60 8.54
C ASP A 142 15.77 -6.54 7.43
N PRO A 143 16.17 -5.29 7.74
CA PRO A 143 16.37 -4.26 6.70
C PRO A 143 17.40 -4.65 5.64
N ALA A 144 18.36 -5.52 5.97
CA ALA A 144 19.37 -5.98 5.01
C ALA A 144 18.75 -6.75 3.83
N ASP A 145 17.58 -7.39 4.02
CA ASP A 145 16.85 -8.08 2.96
C ASP A 145 16.21 -7.13 1.95
N TYR A 146 16.03 -5.86 2.32
CA TYR A 146 15.30 -4.87 1.53
C TYR A 146 16.24 -3.83 0.91
N LYS A 147 17.34 -3.55 1.61
CA LYS A 147 18.30 -2.50 1.26
C LYS A 147 18.78 -2.59 -0.20
N GLY A 148 18.46 -1.57 -0.99
CA GLY A 148 18.89 -1.46 -2.39
C GLY A 148 18.08 -2.31 -3.38
N GLU A 149 17.12 -3.12 -2.91
CA GLU A 149 16.49 -4.16 -3.72
C GLU A 149 14.97 -4.03 -3.83
N LYS A 150 14.27 -3.91 -2.69
CA LYS A 150 12.80 -4.00 -2.63
C LYS A 150 12.20 -3.16 -1.51
N VAL A 151 10.96 -2.75 -1.70
CA VAL A 151 10.14 -2.01 -0.73
C VAL A 151 9.13 -2.96 -0.11
N LEU A 152 9.00 -2.92 1.22
CA LEU A 152 8.04 -3.74 1.95
C LEU A 152 6.63 -3.12 1.88
N ALA A 153 5.64 -3.92 1.47
CA ALA A 153 4.23 -3.54 1.46
C ALA A 153 3.39 -4.63 2.14
N VAL A 154 2.83 -4.34 3.32
CA VAL A 154 2.20 -5.34 4.19
C VAL A 154 0.69 -5.20 4.16
N LEU A 155 -0.01 -6.33 4.07
CA LEU A 155 -1.45 -6.36 4.22
C LEU A 155 -1.82 -6.19 5.70
N ARG A 156 -2.70 -5.25 6.06
CA ARG A 156 -2.96 -4.81 7.46
C ARG A 156 -3.42 -5.88 8.47
N CYS A 157 -3.70 -7.11 8.07
CA CYS A 157 -4.04 -8.18 9.01
C CYS A 157 -2.81 -9.00 9.48
N CYS A 158 -1.62 -8.67 8.97
CA CYS A 158 -0.36 -9.38 9.20
C CYS A 158 0.71 -8.45 9.79
#